data_AF-A0A8W7PPF0-F1
#
_entry.id   AF-A0A8W7PPF0-F1
#
_cell.length_a   1.000
_cell.length_b   1.000
_cell.length_c   1.000
_cell.angle_alpha   90.00
_cell.angle_beta   90.00
_cell.angle_gamma   90.00
#
_symmetry.space_group_name_H-M   'P 1'
#
loop_
_entity.id
_entity.type
_entity.pdbx_description
1 polymer ?
#
loop_
_entity_poly.entity_id
_entity_poly.type
_entity_poly.pdbx_seq_one_letter_code
_entity_poly.pdbx_strand_id
1 'polypeptide(L)'
;MADDVGSGTKVYIFLNDAGAGKTSYFTWLAWRLSTYDRSLYVIKLMALEYSTDFERLEECGVDHWNDTQIVRLLYRFIHLALFFPSVCRRTIEETDVHRAVADRCAELISLSNGRIVLDETKTKDLTAMQLIELRLFREKFNQNQLVLILDGFDEITPDYKDVVMKCFARCAQLDGLRNLYISSR
;
A
#
# COMPACT_ATOMS: atom_id res chain seq x y z
N MET A 1 21.85 21.96 18.99
CA MET A 1 21.96 21.92 17.52
C MET A 1 20.71 21.23 17.03
N ALA A 2 19.87 21.96 16.30
CA ALA A 2 18.69 21.39 15.68
C ALA A 2 19.18 20.56 14.50
N ASP A 3 19.05 19.24 14.60
CA ASP A 3 19.26 18.37 13.44
C ASP A 3 18.13 18.66 12.45
N ASP A 4 18.57 19.12 11.29
CA ASP A 4 17.81 19.24 10.05
C ASP A 4 17.07 17.92 9.78
N VAL A 5 15.77 17.87 10.10
CA VAL A 5 14.87 16.78 9.72
C VAL A 5 14.65 16.94 8.22
N GLY A 6 15.62 16.46 7.45
CA GLY A 6 15.65 16.58 6.01
C GLY A 6 14.32 16.12 5.42
N SER A 7 13.68 17.02 4.68
CA SER A 7 12.57 16.74 3.77
C SER A 7 13.08 15.88 2.61
N GLY A 8 13.48 14.64 2.92
CA GLY A 8 14.00 13.70 1.96
C GLY A 8 12.92 13.35 0.93
N THR A 9 13.30 13.26 -0.33
CA THR A 9 12.42 12.79 -1.40
C THR A 9 11.85 11.42 -1.04
N LYS A 10 10.53 11.34 -0.92
CA LYS A 10 9.81 10.12 -0.52
C LYS A 10 9.31 9.31 -1.72
N VAL A 11 9.04 9.97 -2.85
CA VAL A 11 8.47 9.36 -4.05
C VAL A 11 9.52 9.29 -5.15
N TYR A 12 9.68 8.12 -5.75
CA TYR A 12 10.62 7.85 -6.83
C TYR A 12 9.87 7.24 -8.01
N ILE A 13 9.91 7.91 -9.16
CA ILE A 13 9.25 7.45 -10.38
C ILE A 13 10.32 7.03 -11.38
N PHE A 14 10.23 5.78 -11.85
CA PHE A 14 11.13 5.19 -12.84
C PHE A 14 10.43 5.15 -14.20
N LEU A 15 10.86 6.04 -15.10
CA LEU A 15 10.35 6.14 -16.45
C LEU A 15 11.29 5.41 -17.40
N ASN A 16 10.75 4.46 -18.17
CA ASN A 16 11.50 3.76 -19.20
C ASN A 16 10.57 3.11 -20.22
N ASP A 17 11.10 2.73 -21.38
CA ASP A 17 10.35 2.06 -22.43
C ASP A 17 9.81 0.68 -22.00
N ALA A 18 8.84 0.18 -22.77
CA ALA A 18 8.36 -1.19 -22.63
C ALA A 18 9.49 -2.19 -22.93
N GLY A 19 9.58 -3.27 -22.14
CA GLY A 19 10.63 -4.28 -22.31
C GLY A 19 11.99 -3.93 -21.71
N ALA A 20 12.17 -2.74 -21.13
CA ALA A 20 13.44 -2.31 -20.52
C ALA A 20 13.76 -2.95 -19.15
N GLY A 21 13.02 -3.98 -18.73
CA GLY A 21 13.28 -4.73 -17.50
C GLY A 21 12.83 -4.04 -16.20
N LYS A 22 11.89 -3.08 -16.25
CA LYS A 22 11.36 -2.35 -15.07
C LYS A 22 10.89 -3.30 -13.97
N THR A 23 10.08 -4.31 -14.32
CA THR A 23 9.60 -5.31 -13.36
C THR A 23 10.71 -6.12 -12.71
N SER A 24 11.70 -6.54 -13.50
CA SER A 24 12.89 -7.25 -13.00
C SER A 24 13.69 -6.37 -12.04
N TYR A 25 13.88 -5.10 -12.38
CA TYR A 25 14.55 -4.13 -11.52
C TYR A 25 13.78 -3.90 -10.21
N PHE A 26 12.45 -3.77 -10.25
CA PHE A 26 11.64 -3.57 -9.04
C PHE A 26 11.59 -4.80 -8.14
N THR A 27 11.60 -6.01 -8.73
CA THR A 27 11.76 -7.24 -7.95
C THR A 27 13.13 -7.28 -7.27
N TRP A 28 14.21 -6.93 -7.98
CA TRP A 28 15.54 -6.82 -7.39
C TRP A 28 15.60 -5.74 -6.29
N LEU A 29 14.99 -4.58 -6.52
CA LEU A 29 14.94 -3.47 -5.56
C LEU A 29 14.22 -3.89 -4.28
N ALA A 30 13.07 -4.55 -4.40
CA ALA A 30 12.32 -5.05 -3.26
C ALA A 30 13.19 -6.00 -2.39
N TRP A 31 13.87 -6.94 -3.05
CA TRP A 31 14.82 -7.85 -2.39
C TRP A 31 16.00 -7.10 -1.76
N ARG A 32 16.59 -6.14 -2.48
CA ARG A 32 17.74 -5.37 -2.02
C ARG A 32 17.41 -4.54 -0.78
N LEU A 33 16.27 -3.87 -0.76
CA LEU A 33 15.80 -3.09 0.39
C LEU A 33 15.55 -3.99 1.60
N SER A 34 14.85 -5.11 1.39
CA SER A 34 14.54 -6.08 2.45
C SER A 34 15.78 -6.75 3.06
N THR A 35 16.86 -6.86 2.28
CA THR A 35 18.12 -7.45 2.74
C THR A 35 19.06 -6.43 3.37
N TYR A 36 19.06 -5.19 2.86
CA TYR A 36 19.88 -4.10 3.36
C TYR A 36 19.41 -3.61 4.74
N ASP A 37 18.11 -3.40 4.91
CA ASP A 37 17.49 -3.00 6.17
C ASP A 37 16.30 -3.92 6.47
N ARG A 38 16.57 -4.92 7.34
CA ARG A 38 15.56 -5.93 7.73
C ARG A 38 14.42 -5.35 8.55
N SER A 39 14.53 -4.10 9.01
CA SER A 39 13.42 -3.42 9.68
C SER A 39 12.38 -2.93 8.69
N LEU A 40 12.74 -2.72 7.43
CA LEU A 40 11.81 -2.26 6.40
C LEU A 40 10.71 -3.29 6.14
N TYR A 41 9.51 -2.78 5.97
CA TYR A 41 8.38 -3.55 5.51
C TYR A 41 8.09 -3.18 4.05
N VAL A 42 8.75 -3.91 3.16
CA VAL A 42 8.74 -3.65 1.73
C VAL A 42 7.59 -4.43 1.08
N ILE A 43 6.65 -3.70 0.49
CA ILE A 43 5.47 -4.25 -0.18
C ILE A 43 5.52 -3.87 -1.65
N LYS A 44 5.45 -4.89 -2.52
CA LYS A 44 5.37 -4.70 -3.97
C LYS A 44 3.96 -5.01 -4.45
N LEU A 45 3.35 -4.06 -5.14
CA LEU A 45 2.05 -4.15 -5.79
C LEU A 45 2.26 -4.16 -7.31
N MET A 46 1.63 -5.12 -8.00
CA MET A 46 1.55 -5.10 -9.47
C MET A 46 0.28 -4.35 -9.85
N ALA A 47 0.39 -3.17 -10.47
CA ALA A 47 -0.73 -2.26 -10.67
C ALA A 47 -1.94 -2.92 -11.36
N LEU A 48 -1.69 -3.75 -12.38
CA LEU A 48 -2.73 -4.49 -13.11
C LEU A 48 -3.54 -5.46 -12.22
N GLU A 49 -2.93 -6.02 -11.16
CA GLU A 49 -3.62 -6.91 -10.21
C GLU A 49 -4.64 -6.16 -9.34
N TYR A 50 -4.55 -4.83 -9.28
CA TYR A 50 -5.41 -3.97 -8.46
C TYR A 50 -6.39 -3.14 -9.30
N SER A 51 -6.53 -3.40 -10.61
CA SER A 51 -7.43 -2.63 -11.49
C SER A 51 -8.87 -2.56 -10.96
N THR A 52 -9.43 -3.68 -10.48
CA THR A 52 -10.78 -3.68 -9.86
C THR A 52 -10.84 -2.83 -8.59
N ASP A 53 -9.76 -2.78 -7.81
CA ASP A 53 -9.68 -1.99 -6.60
C ASP A 53 -9.54 -0.49 -6.93
N PHE A 54 -8.86 -0.15 -8.03
CA PHE A 54 -8.77 1.22 -8.54
C PHE A 54 -10.09 1.70 -9.17
N GLU A 55 -10.81 0.83 -9.88
CA GLU A 55 -12.15 1.10 -10.40
C GLU A 55 -13.12 1.46 -9.26
N ARG A 56 -13.18 0.63 -8.20
CA ARG A 56 -13.99 0.90 -7.00
C ARG A 56 -13.57 2.20 -6.30
N LEU A 57 -12.28 2.50 -6.31
CA LEU A 57 -11.75 3.72 -5.70
C LEU A 57 -12.18 4.97 -6.47
N GLU A 58 -12.26 4.88 -7.80
CA GLU A 58 -12.72 5.95 -8.67
C GLU A 58 -14.18 6.29 -8.40
N GLU A 59 -15.04 5.27 -8.24
CA GLU A 59 -16.45 5.44 -7.89
C GLU A 59 -16.66 6.11 -6.52
N CYS A 60 -15.78 5.84 -5.55
CA CYS A 60 -15.90 6.34 -4.19
C CYS A 60 -15.34 7.76 -3.98
N GLY A 61 -14.46 8.24 -4.87
CA GLY A 61 -13.86 9.57 -4.83
C GLY A 61 -12.92 9.83 -3.63
N VAL A 62 -11.60 9.77 -3.86
CA VAL A 62 -10.56 9.90 -2.80
C VAL A 62 -10.37 11.34 -2.29
N ASP A 63 -10.83 12.34 -3.03
CA ASP A 63 -10.50 13.76 -2.77
C ASP A 63 -10.94 14.24 -1.36
N HIS A 64 -12.02 13.67 -0.82
CA HIS A 64 -12.60 14.07 0.47
C HIS A 64 -12.17 13.18 1.64
N TRP A 65 -11.30 12.19 1.41
CA TRP A 65 -10.94 11.24 2.44
C TRP A 65 -10.01 11.86 3.48
N ASN A 66 -10.22 11.51 4.74
CA ASN A 66 -9.32 11.84 5.83
C ASN A 66 -8.16 10.83 5.92
N ASP A 67 -7.13 11.16 6.71
CA ASP A 67 -5.92 10.34 6.80
C ASP A 67 -6.19 8.93 7.35
N THR A 68 -7.19 8.76 8.22
CA THR A 68 -7.60 7.42 8.69
C THR A 68 -8.12 6.58 7.51
N GLN A 69 -8.94 7.17 6.63
CA GLN A 69 -9.45 6.47 5.44
C GLN A 69 -8.31 6.11 4.47
N ILE A 70 -7.33 7.00 4.28
CA ILE A 70 -6.15 6.71 3.43
C ILE A 70 -5.30 5.59 4.04
N VAL A 71 -5.07 5.59 5.36
CA VAL A 71 -4.34 4.52 6.04
C VAL A 71 -5.06 3.18 5.95
N ARG A 72 -6.39 3.18 6.10
CA ARG A 72 -7.23 1.99 5.91
C ARG A 72 -7.12 1.45 4.49
N LEU A 73 -7.12 2.31 3.49
CA LEU A 73 -6.91 1.92 2.10
C LEU A 73 -5.54 1.29 1.88
N LEU A 74 -4.49 1.93 2.41
CA LEU A 74 -3.13 1.40 2.35
C LEU A 74 -3.04 0.00 2.97
N TYR A 75 -3.68 -0.20 4.13
CA TYR A 75 -3.79 -1.53 4.75
C TYR A 75 -4.46 -2.54 3.83
N ARG A 76 -5.57 -2.19 3.17
CA ARG A 76 -6.30 -3.09 2.26
C ARG A 76 -5.41 -3.56 1.10
N PHE A 77 -4.65 -2.64 0.48
CA PHE A 77 -3.68 -3.02 -0.56
C PHE A 77 -2.60 -3.97 -0.04
N ILE A 78 -2.07 -3.73 1.16
CA ILE A 78 -1.04 -4.58 1.77
C ILE A 78 -1.60 -5.96 2.12
N HIS A 79 -2.82 -6.03 2.65
CA HIS A 79 -3.51 -7.28 2.95
C HIS A 79 -3.62 -8.15 1.70
N LEU A 80 -4.13 -7.57 0.61
CA LEU A 80 -4.23 -8.26 -0.66
C LEU A 80 -2.85 -8.68 -1.18
N ALA A 81 -1.83 -7.83 -1.09
CA ALA A 81 -0.48 -8.18 -1.55
C ALA A 81 0.14 -9.38 -0.83
N LEU A 82 -0.09 -9.49 0.48
CA LEU A 82 0.55 -10.52 1.33
C LEU A 82 -0.16 -11.85 1.29
N PHE A 83 -1.49 -11.82 1.29
CA PHE A 83 -2.32 -13.02 1.37
C PHE A 83 -2.75 -13.52 -0.02
N PHE A 84 -2.63 -12.67 -1.05
CA PHE A 84 -3.11 -12.91 -2.42
C PHE A 84 -2.06 -12.63 -3.50
N PRO A 85 -0.93 -13.36 -3.53
CA PRO A 85 -0.09 -13.34 -4.72
C PRO A 85 -0.88 -13.90 -5.92
N SER A 86 -0.93 -13.16 -7.04
CA SER A 86 -1.66 -13.49 -8.29
C SER A 86 -3.18 -13.27 -8.26
N VAL A 87 -3.64 -12.08 -7.91
CA VAL A 87 -5.07 -11.68 -7.97
C VAL A 87 -5.69 -11.96 -9.34
N CYS A 88 -4.95 -11.77 -10.45
CA CYS A 88 -5.44 -12.02 -11.81
C CYS A 88 -5.73 -13.50 -12.15
N ARG A 89 -5.37 -14.47 -11.30
CA ARG A 89 -5.62 -15.90 -11.55
C ARG A 89 -6.96 -16.41 -11.01
N ARG A 90 -7.73 -15.54 -10.36
CA ARG A 90 -8.97 -15.88 -9.66
C ARG A 90 -10.14 -15.05 -10.15
N THR A 91 -11.35 -15.50 -9.87
CA THR A 91 -12.54 -14.71 -10.21
C THR A 91 -12.65 -13.51 -9.27
N ILE A 92 -13.43 -12.50 -9.69
CA ILE A 92 -13.75 -11.34 -8.86
C ILE A 92 -14.42 -11.79 -7.56
N GLU A 93 -15.33 -12.75 -7.65
CA GLU A 93 -16.10 -13.31 -6.53
C GLU A 93 -15.19 -13.95 -5.46
N GLU A 94 -14.19 -14.72 -5.89
CA GLU A 94 -13.20 -15.30 -4.98
C GLU A 94 -12.39 -14.20 -4.28
N THR A 95 -12.02 -13.15 -5.01
CA THR A 95 -11.24 -12.03 -4.47
C THR A 95 -12.06 -11.16 -3.52
N ASP A 96 -13.37 -11.04 -3.73
CA ASP A 96 -14.27 -10.22 -2.91
C ASP A 96 -14.40 -10.70 -1.47
N VAL A 97 -14.32 -12.02 -1.24
CA VAL A 97 -14.27 -12.57 0.13
C VAL A 97 -13.07 -12.00 0.89
N HIS A 98 -11.92 -11.82 0.22
CA HIS A 98 -10.70 -11.30 0.82
C HIS A 98 -10.71 -9.78 0.94
N ARG A 99 -11.32 -9.08 0.00
CA ARG A 99 -11.59 -7.63 0.16
C ARG A 99 -12.47 -7.38 1.37
N ALA A 100 -13.53 -8.16 1.56
CA ALA A 100 -14.39 -8.05 2.75
C ALA A 100 -13.63 -8.35 4.05
N VAL A 101 -12.66 -9.28 4.04
CA VAL A 101 -11.77 -9.50 5.20
C VAL A 101 -10.89 -8.27 5.45
N ALA A 102 -10.27 -7.73 4.40
CA ALA A 102 -9.42 -6.54 4.49
C ALA A 102 -10.21 -5.34 5.02
N ASP A 103 -11.43 -5.13 4.53
CA ASP A 103 -12.34 -4.07 4.97
C ASP A 103 -12.67 -4.19 6.46
N ARG A 104 -13.09 -5.38 6.91
CA ARG A 104 -13.39 -5.64 8.33
C ARG A 104 -12.18 -5.38 9.22
N CYS A 105 -10.99 -5.80 8.80
CA CYS A 105 -9.76 -5.55 9.56
C CYS A 105 -9.40 -4.06 9.58
N ALA A 106 -9.53 -3.37 8.44
CA ALA A 106 -9.25 -1.95 8.30
C ALA A 106 -10.16 -1.08 9.19
N GLU A 107 -11.41 -1.48 9.42
CA GLU A 107 -12.31 -0.75 10.32
C GLU A 107 -11.81 -0.63 11.77
N LEU A 108 -10.88 -1.49 12.18
CA LEU A 108 -10.24 -1.42 13.50
C LEU A 108 -9.14 -0.37 13.58
N ILE A 109 -8.71 0.17 12.43
CA ILE A 109 -7.63 1.15 12.34
C ILE A 109 -8.19 2.55 12.51
N SER A 110 -7.57 3.33 13.38
CA SER A 110 -7.76 4.78 13.50
C SER A 110 -6.40 5.47 13.51
N LEU A 111 -6.35 6.71 13.03
CA LEU A 111 -5.14 7.53 13.11
C LEU A 111 -5.29 8.57 14.23
N SER A 112 -4.35 8.59 15.16
CA SER A 112 -4.27 9.57 16.24
C SER A 112 -2.85 10.12 16.33
N ASN A 113 -2.69 11.44 16.17
CA ASN A 113 -1.40 12.12 16.15
C ASN A 113 -0.39 11.48 15.17
N GLY A 114 -0.83 11.17 13.95
CA GLY A 114 0.01 10.54 12.92
C GLY A 114 0.35 9.07 13.16
N ARG A 115 -0.19 8.44 14.22
CA ARG A 115 0.07 7.03 14.56
C ARG A 115 -1.19 6.20 14.51
N ILE A 116 -1.04 4.96 14.06
CA ILE A 116 -2.10 3.95 14.04
C ILE A 116 -2.41 3.51 15.47
N VAL A 117 -3.70 3.56 15.80
CA VAL A 117 -4.31 3.00 17.01
C VAL A 117 -5.35 1.97 16.59
N LEU A 118 -5.32 0.80 17.22
CA LEU A 118 -6.27 -0.29 16.95
C LEU A 118 -7.37 -0.33 17.99
N ASP A 119 -8.61 -0.53 17.55
CA ASP A 119 -9.76 -0.80 18.43
C ASP A 119 -9.70 -2.24 18.96
N GLU A 120 -9.02 -2.44 20.10
CA GLU A 120 -8.86 -3.76 20.71
C GLU A 120 -10.19 -4.38 21.18
N THR A 121 -11.25 -3.57 21.37
CA THR A 121 -12.55 -4.10 21.85
C THR A 121 -13.22 -4.99 20.82
N LYS A 122 -12.95 -4.76 19.52
CA LYS A 122 -13.52 -5.48 18.38
C LYS A 122 -12.58 -6.53 17.78
N THR A 123 -11.40 -6.73 18.38
CA THR A 123 -10.42 -7.73 17.91
C THR A 123 -10.81 -9.19 18.19
N LYS A 124 -11.85 -9.43 19.00
CA LYS A 124 -12.26 -10.78 19.41
C LYS A 124 -12.78 -11.64 18.24
N ASP A 125 -13.28 -11.00 17.19
CA ASP A 125 -13.85 -11.67 16.02
C ASP A 125 -12.80 -11.95 14.93
N LEU A 126 -11.54 -11.57 15.16
CA LEU A 126 -10.45 -11.79 14.22
C LEU A 126 -9.70 -13.09 14.50
N THR A 127 -9.26 -13.72 13.42
CA THR A 127 -8.32 -14.84 13.49
C THR A 127 -6.96 -14.36 14.01
N ALA A 128 -6.18 -15.28 14.59
CA ALA A 128 -4.83 -14.97 15.04
C ALA A 128 -3.94 -14.37 13.93
N MET A 129 -4.11 -14.84 12.68
CA MET A 129 -3.33 -14.36 11.54
C MET A 129 -3.66 -12.91 11.17
N GLN A 130 -4.96 -12.56 11.14
CA GLN A 130 -5.41 -11.18 10.91
C GLN A 130 -4.94 -10.23 12.03
N LEU A 131 -4.92 -10.70 13.29
CA LEU A 131 -4.41 -9.92 14.41
C LEU A 131 -2.91 -9.67 14.33
N ILE A 132 -2.14 -10.70 13.94
CA ILE A 132 -0.69 -10.57 13.73
C ILE A 132 -0.42 -9.57 12.61
N GLU A 133 -1.14 -9.66 11.50
CA GLU A 133 -1.02 -8.73 10.38
C GLU A 133 -1.33 -7.29 10.78
N LEU A 134 -2.46 -7.03 11.44
CA LEU A 134 -2.82 -5.68 11.90
C LEU A 134 -1.78 -5.10 12.85
N ARG A 135 -1.28 -5.91 13.79
CA ARG A 135 -0.23 -5.49 14.73
C ARG A 135 1.07 -5.22 14.01
N LEU A 136 1.43 -6.04 13.02
CA LEU A 136 2.63 -5.82 12.20
C LEU A 136 2.49 -4.52 11.38
N PHE A 137 1.36 -4.31 10.71
CA PHE A 137 1.11 -3.09 9.95
C PHE A 137 1.18 -1.85 10.84
N ARG A 138 0.50 -1.87 11.99
CA ARG A 138 0.57 -0.79 12.99
C ARG A 138 2.01 -0.50 13.39
N GLU A 139 2.78 -1.53 13.75
CA GLU A 139 4.15 -1.37 14.23
C GLU A 139 5.04 -0.77 13.14
N LYS A 140 4.97 -1.31 11.92
CA LYS A 140 5.78 -0.86 10.78
C LYS A 140 5.40 0.53 10.32
N PHE A 141 4.12 0.87 10.32
CA PHE A 141 3.66 2.23 10.05
C PHE A 141 4.17 3.20 11.13
N ASN A 142 3.94 2.90 12.40
CA ASN A 142 4.29 3.81 13.50
C ASN A 142 5.80 4.01 13.67
N GLN A 143 6.62 3.08 13.17
CA GLN A 143 8.08 3.19 13.12
C GLN A 143 8.60 3.79 11.80
N ASN A 144 7.74 4.27 10.90
CA ASN A 144 8.10 4.81 9.59
C ASN A 144 8.94 3.83 8.75
N GLN A 145 8.56 2.55 8.75
CA GLN A 145 9.28 1.44 8.10
C GLN A 145 8.59 0.91 6.84
N LEU A 146 7.41 1.44 6.46
CA LEU A 146 6.72 0.97 5.26
C LEU A 146 7.39 1.49 3.99
N VAL A 147 7.65 0.59 3.05
CA VAL A 147 8.08 0.94 1.70
C VAL A 147 7.12 0.32 0.72
N LEU A 148 6.57 1.14 -0.18
CA LEU A 148 5.64 0.67 -1.21
C LEU A 148 6.28 0.76 -2.59
N ILE A 149 6.10 -0.28 -3.39
CA ILE A 149 6.56 -0.36 -4.78
C ILE A 149 5.34 -0.66 -5.65
N LEU A 150 4.92 0.29 -6.47
CA LEU A 150 3.86 0.12 -7.48
C LEU A 150 4.52 -0.15 -8.84
N ASP A 151 4.39 -1.37 -9.34
CA ASP A 151 5.00 -1.81 -10.58
C ASP A 151 3.96 -1.90 -11.70
N GLY A 152 4.29 -1.43 -12.91
CA GLY A 152 3.44 -1.49 -14.09
C GLY A 152 2.33 -0.43 -14.11
N PHE A 153 2.57 0.78 -13.58
CA PHE A 153 1.57 1.85 -13.59
C PHE A 153 1.11 2.22 -15.01
N ASP A 154 1.99 2.08 -16.00
CA ASP A 154 1.65 2.28 -17.42
C ASP A 154 0.62 1.27 -17.96
N GLU A 155 0.48 0.10 -17.34
CA GLU A 155 -0.44 -0.96 -17.79
C GLU A 155 -1.91 -0.65 -17.44
N ILE A 156 -2.14 0.28 -16.52
CA ILE A 156 -3.47 0.69 -16.06
C ILE A 156 -3.82 2.13 -16.49
N THR A 157 -2.98 2.72 -17.33
CA THR A 157 -3.13 4.06 -17.88
C THR A 157 -3.67 3.95 -19.31
N PRO A 158 -4.62 4.81 -19.75
CA PRO A 158 -5.10 6.02 -19.06
C PRO A 158 -6.18 5.78 -18.02
N ASP A 159 -6.83 4.62 -18.03
CA ASP A 159 -8.12 4.39 -17.36
C ASP A 159 -8.13 4.78 -15.88
N TYR A 160 -7.12 4.37 -15.11
CA TYR A 160 -7.07 4.61 -13.65
C TYR A 160 -6.00 5.64 -13.24
N LYS A 161 -5.44 6.38 -14.19
CA LYS A 161 -4.28 7.26 -13.94
C LYS A 161 -4.53 8.25 -12.82
N ASP A 162 -5.63 9.00 -12.91
CA ASP A 162 -5.89 10.12 -12.01
C ASP A 162 -6.21 9.66 -10.60
N VAL A 163 -7.07 8.63 -10.46
CA VAL A 163 -7.43 8.08 -9.15
C VAL A 163 -6.22 7.47 -8.43
N VAL A 164 -5.36 6.74 -9.16
CA VAL A 164 -4.17 6.11 -8.60
C VAL A 164 -3.15 7.15 -8.18
N MET A 165 -2.88 8.16 -9.02
CA MET A 165 -1.95 9.24 -8.68
C MET A 165 -2.43 10.05 -7.47
N LYS A 166 -3.72 10.39 -7.41
CA LYS A 166 -4.32 11.06 -6.25
C LYS A 166 -4.19 10.21 -4.98
N CYS A 167 -4.56 8.95 -5.05
CA CYS A 167 -4.47 8.00 -3.95
C CYS A 167 -3.05 7.92 -3.40
N PHE A 168 -2.07 7.63 -4.26
CA PHE A 168 -0.69 7.45 -3.81
C PHE A 168 -0.02 8.77 -3.42
N ALA A 169 -0.45 9.92 -3.95
CA ALA A 169 -0.04 11.23 -3.44
C ALA A 169 -0.50 11.44 -2.00
N ARG A 170 -1.73 11.03 -1.65
CA ARG A 170 -2.23 11.07 -0.26
C ARG A 170 -1.47 10.08 0.63
N CYS A 171 -1.20 8.86 0.16
CA CYS A 171 -0.35 7.91 0.89
C CYS A 171 1.06 8.47 1.14
N ALA A 172 1.63 9.20 0.17
CA ALA A 172 2.94 9.81 0.29
C ALA A 172 3.01 10.92 1.36
N GLN A 173 1.88 11.47 1.79
CA GLN A 173 1.82 12.46 2.87
C GLN A 173 1.83 11.81 4.28
N LEU A 174 1.56 10.50 4.38
CA LEU A 174 1.51 9.80 5.67
C LEU A 174 2.90 9.52 6.22
N ASP A 175 3.25 10.01 7.41
CA ASP A 175 4.58 9.82 8.03
C ASP A 175 5.03 8.36 8.07
N GLY A 176 4.10 7.43 8.30
CA GLY A 176 4.38 6.00 8.39
C GLY A 176 4.86 5.35 7.09
N LEU A 177 4.60 5.96 5.93
CA LEU A 177 5.19 5.55 4.66
C LEU A 177 6.59 6.17 4.54
N ARG A 178 7.62 5.36 4.40
CA ARG A 178 9.01 5.82 4.26
C ARG A 178 9.34 6.19 2.83
N ASN A 179 9.03 5.29 1.89
CA ASN A 179 9.30 5.48 0.47
C ASN A 179 8.19 4.89 -0.41
N LEU A 180 7.96 5.53 -1.55
CA LEU A 180 7.07 5.07 -2.61
C LEU A 180 7.86 5.02 -3.92
N TYR A 181 7.90 3.86 -4.55
CA TYR A 181 8.52 3.65 -5.86
C TYR A 181 7.44 3.33 -6.90
N ILE A 182 7.47 3.98 -8.06
CA ILE A 182 6.49 3.77 -9.14
C ILE A 182 7.24 3.50 -10.45
N SER A 183 6.87 2.48 -11.20
CA SER A 183 7.38 2.26 -12.57
C SER A 183 6.33 2.69 -13.59
N SER A 184 6.76 3.42 -14.63
CA SER A 184 5.89 3.89 -15.72
C SER A 184 6.67 4.07 -17.04
N ARG A 185 5.98 4.53 -18.09
CA ARG A 185 6.56 4.91 -19.40
C ARG A 185 6.74 6.42 -19.47
#